data_AF-A0A3G2S3S4-F1
#
_entry.id   AF-A0A3G2S3S4-F1
#
_cell.length_a   1.000
_cell.length_b   1.000
_cell.length_c   1.000
_cell.angle_alpha   90.00
_cell.angle_beta   90.00
_cell.angle_gamma   90.00
#
_symmetry.space_group_name_H-M   'P 1'
#
loop_
_entity.id
_entity.type
_entity.pdbx_description
1 polymer ?
#
loop_
_entity_poly.entity_id
_entity_poly.type
_entity_poly.pdbx_seq_one_letter_code
_entity_poly.pdbx_strand_id
1 'polypeptide(L)'
;MSTYADYFNEHYQGDVPSGPVRMIISRNEKSAGDMDSDSVEAESCTVEELMDQEVPQPAQQKPAESLPGSELRLDWIPSSSAVWVLDTNVLLHTLEHIQALCKAQLHELSHNLVSFPRIYLVVPFVVLEELDHLKLTNKQDNGTHIAASSRSASHWILSTVQSQKYMRTISQDALHPHRWVLHVQTMLSVPSRDLTNDLTIVALCAELLRSCQAQVMLISDDTNARTHAEIMNIASISLPRVLQNIRKAAGSSSLHNEVQQLFFLSLPENGHLLTQS
;
A
#
# COMPACT_ATOMS: atom_id res chain seq x y z
N MET A 1 -19.02 13.51 -44.73
CA MET A 1 -18.02 12.59 -45.31
C MET A 1 -18.08 11.33 -44.47
N SER A 2 -18.55 10.23 -45.05
CA SER A 2 -18.63 8.93 -44.36
C SER A 2 -17.23 8.34 -44.31
N THR A 3 -16.78 7.93 -43.13
CA THR A 3 -15.45 7.35 -42.92
C THR A 3 -15.46 5.86 -43.25
N TYR A 4 -14.29 5.27 -43.48
CA TYR A 4 -14.16 3.82 -43.73
C TYR A 4 -14.78 2.97 -42.59
N ALA A 5 -14.75 3.49 -41.35
CA ALA A 5 -15.36 2.86 -40.19
C ALA A 5 -16.89 2.77 -40.29
N ASP A 6 -17.54 3.77 -40.90
CA ASP A 6 -18.99 3.78 -41.08
C ASP A 6 -19.43 2.71 -42.10
N TYR A 7 -18.65 2.52 -43.16
CA TYR A 7 -18.91 1.48 -44.18
C TYR A 7 -18.70 0.06 -43.64
N PHE A 8 -17.70 -0.13 -42.77
CA PHE A 8 -17.41 -1.43 -42.15
C PHE A 8 -18.53 -1.84 -41.17
N ASN A 9 -19.02 -0.91 -40.35
CA ASN A 9 -20.13 -1.16 -39.43
C ASN A 9 -21.45 -1.47 -40.16
N GLU A 10 -21.72 -0.87 -41.32
CA GLU A 10 -22.91 -1.20 -42.12
C GLU A 10 -22.87 -2.62 -42.71
N HIS A 11 -21.69 -3.20 -42.95
CA HIS A 11 -21.54 -4.48 -43.64
C HIS A 11 -21.16 -5.65 -42.72
N TYR A 12 -20.94 -5.42 -41.43
CA TYR A 12 -20.54 -6.46 -40.47
C TYR A 12 -21.77 -7.20 -39.91
N GLN A 13 -21.94 -8.48 -40.29
CA GLN A 13 -22.96 -9.40 -39.76
C GLN A 13 -22.35 -10.42 -38.79
N GLY A 14 -21.59 -9.97 -37.81
CA GLY A 14 -21.14 -10.81 -36.68
C GLY A 14 -22.10 -10.70 -35.49
N ASP A 15 -22.22 -11.76 -34.69
CA ASP A 15 -23.19 -11.87 -33.58
C ASP A 15 -22.95 -10.90 -32.41
N VAL A 16 -21.92 -10.06 -32.45
CA VAL A 16 -21.62 -9.07 -31.41
C VAL A 16 -20.99 -7.82 -32.04
N PRO A 17 -21.44 -6.59 -31.72
CA PRO A 17 -20.77 -5.37 -32.16
C PRO A 17 -19.37 -5.29 -31.51
N SER A 18 -18.33 -5.16 -32.34
CA SER A 18 -16.95 -5.04 -31.87
C SER A 18 -16.75 -3.71 -31.12
N GLY A 19 -16.39 -3.80 -29.84
CA GLY A 19 -16.18 -2.65 -28.96
C GLY A 19 -14.95 -1.83 -29.35
N PRO A 20 -14.72 -0.67 -28.69
CA PRO A 20 -13.59 0.20 -29.01
C PRO A 20 -12.26 -0.51 -28.73
N VAL A 21 -11.49 -0.76 -29.79
CA VAL A 21 -10.18 -1.41 -29.72
C VAL A 21 -9.07 -0.35 -29.63
N ARG A 22 -8.10 -0.56 -28.74
CA ARG A 22 -6.88 0.27 -28.69
C ARG A 22 -5.76 -0.44 -29.45
N MET A 23 -5.35 0.14 -30.57
CA MET A 23 -4.16 -0.32 -31.30
C MET A 23 -2.93 0.46 -30.86
N ILE A 24 -1.84 -0.25 -30.56
CA ILE A 24 -0.53 0.34 -30.29
C ILE A 24 0.42 -0.10 -31.40
N ILE A 25 0.93 0.88 -32.15
CA ILE A 25 1.90 0.67 -33.23
C ILE A 25 3.25 1.13 -32.71
N SER A 26 4.20 0.20 -32.59
CA SER A 26 5.56 0.50 -32.12
C SER A 26 6.53 0.37 -33.28
N ARG A 27 7.31 1.42 -33.56
CA ARG A 27 8.43 1.37 -34.50
C ARG A 27 9.72 1.11 -33.75
N ASN A 28 10.48 0.12 -34.20
CA ASN A 28 11.79 -0.18 -33.64
C ASN A 28 12.82 0.76 -34.27
N GLU A 29 13.25 1.80 -33.56
CA GLU A 29 14.30 2.70 -34.03
C GLU A 29 15.66 1.98 -33.98
N LYS A 30 16.19 1.60 -35.15
CA LYS A 30 17.53 1.02 -35.30
C LYS A 30 18.58 2.07 -34.93
N SER A 31 19.39 1.76 -33.91
CA SER A 31 20.59 2.53 -33.56
C SER A 31 21.62 2.49 -34.69
N ALA A 32 22.27 3.63 -34.93
CA ALA A 32 23.17 3.87 -36.05
C ALA A 32 24.44 3.02 -36.00
N GLY A 33 24.73 2.33 -37.10
CA GLY A 33 26.01 1.67 -37.36
C GLY A 33 25.88 0.25 -37.88
N ASP A 34 25.54 0.09 -39.17
CA ASP A 34 26.20 -0.85 -40.08
C ASP A 34 25.55 -0.81 -41.46
N MET A 35 26.39 -0.70 -42.49
CA MET A 35 26.02 -0.82 -43.91
C MET A 35 25.76 -2.28 -44.27
N ASP A 36 24.86 -2.48 -45.24
CA ASP A 36 24.47 -3.73 -45.89
C ASP A 36 23.64 -4.74 -45.06
N SER A 37 22.32 -4.67 -45.21
CA SER A 37 21.55 -5.68 -45.97
C SER A 37 20.05 -5.48 -45.79
N ASP A 38 19.33 -5.88 -46.82
CA ASP A 38 17.89 -5.90 -47.02
C ASP A 38 17.10 -6.47 -45.82
N SER A 39 16.74 -5.62 -44.86
CA SER A 39 15.96 -6.01 -43.68
C SER A 39 14.63 -5.27 -43.64
N VAL A 40 13.57 -6.03 -43.93
CA VAL A 40 12.15 -5.66 -43.78
C VAL A 40 11.92 -4.95 -42.44
N GLU A 41 11.36 -3.74 -42.48
CA GLU A 41 10.90 -3.02 -41.28
C GLU A 41 9.80 -3.86 -40.60
N ALA A 42 10.13 -4.52 -39.50
CA ALA A 42 9.15 -5.25 -38.70
C ALA A 42 8.37 -4.25 -37.83
N GLU A 43 7.26 -3.74 -38.35
CA GLU A 43 6.25 -3.04 -37.54
C GLU A 43 5.48 -4.11 -36.73
N SER A 44 5.57 -4.07 -35.39
CA SER A 44 4.75 -4.94 -34.53
C SER A 44 3.44 -4.23 -34.20
N CYS A 45 2.33 -4.75 -34.72
CA CYS A 45 0.98 -4.31 -34.37
C CYS A 45 0.44 -5.20 -33.25
N THR A 46 0.19 -4.64 -32.08
CA THR A 46 -0.50 -5.33 -30.97
C THR A 46 -1.88 -4.72 -30.78
N VAL A 47 -2.89 -5.56 -30.80
CA VAL A 47 -4.30 -5.19 -30.69
C VAL A 47 -4.80 -5.63 -29.31
N GLU A 48 -5.23 -4.67 -28.49
CA GLU A 48 -5.89 -4.95 -27.20
C GLU A 48 -7.39 -4.61 -27.30
N GLU A 49 -8.25 -5.59 -27.08
CA GLU A 49 -9.70 -5.38 -26.92
C GLU A 49 -9.97 -4.78 -25.53
N LEU A 50 -10.55 -3.57 -25.50
CA LEU A 50 -11.02 -2.99 -24.25
C LEU A 50 -12.38 -3.62 -23.95
N MET A 51 -12.45 -4.46 -22.92
CA MET A 51 -13.72 -5.04 -22.48
C MET A 51 -14.66 -3.92 -22.01
N ASP A 52 -15.74 -3.70 -22.74
CA ASP A 52 -16.88 -2.93 -22.25
C ASP A 52 -17.55 -3.72 -21.11
N GLN A 53 -17.79 -3.03 -20.00
CA GLN A 53 -18.47 -3.58 -18.83
C GLN A 53 -19.85 -4.11 -19.23
N GLU A 54 -20.05 -5.42 -19.11
CA GLU A 54 -21.33 -6.07 -19.37
C GLU A 54 -22.41 -5.54 -18.41
N VAL A 55 -23.50 -5.04 -19.00
CA VAL A 55 -24.76 -4.78 -18.32
C VAL A 55 -25.40 -6.13 -17.94
N PRO A 56 -25.73 -6.42 -16.66
CA PRO A 56 -26.16 -7.75 -16.27
C PRO A 56 -27.63 -8.01 -16.61
N GLN A 57 -27.90 -9.14 -17.30
CA GLN A 57 -29.22 -9.78 -17.37
C GLN A 57 -29.39 -10.80 -16.22
N PRO A 58 -30.62 -11.01 -15.71
CA PRO A 58 -30.85 -11.75 -14.47
C PRO A 58 -30.81 -13.25 -14.70
N ALA A 59 -29.70 -13.90 -14.35
CA ALA A 59 -29.59 -15.36 -14.29
C ALA A 59 -29.75 -15.87 -12.85
N GLN A 60 -30.45 -17.00 -12.75
CA GLN A 60 -30.94 -17.66 -11.54
C GLN A 60 -29.91 -17.78 -10.40
N GLN A 61 -30.38 -17.48 -9.20
CA GLN A 61 -29.66 -17.60 -7.92
C GLN A 61 -29.20 -19.05 -7.68
N LYS A 62 -27.98 -19.36 -8.09
CA LYS A 62 -27.11 -20.21 -7.25
C LYS A 62 -26.80 -19.40 -5.99
N PRO A 63 -26.81 -20.01 -4.79
CA PRO A 63 -26.34 -19.30 -3.60
C PRO A 63 -24.94 -18.81 -3.92
N ALA A 64 -24.78 -17.49 -3.96
CA ALA A 64 -23.50 -16.86 -4.15
C ALA A 64 -22.57 -17.49 -3.12
N GLU A 65 -21.54 -18.20 -3.59
CA GLU A 65 -20.33 -18.34 -2.79
C GLU A 65 -19.93 -16.91 -2.47
N SER A 66 -20.18 -16.53 -1.22
CA SER A 66 -19.85 -15.22 -0.70
C SER A 66 -18.39 -14.98 -1.02
N LEU A 67 -18.12 -13.99 -1.88
CA LEU A 67 -16.81 -13.35 -1.95
C LEU A 67 -16.31 -13.21 -0.50
N PRO A 68 -15.13 -13.74 -0.14
CA PRO A 68 -14.66 -13.65 1.22
C PRO A 68 -14.68 -12.17 1.59
N GLY A 69 -15.50 -11.81 2.59
CA GLY A 69 -15.48 -10.47 3.17
C GLY A 69 -14.04 -10.20 3.56
N SER A 70 -13.40 -9.26 2.87
CA SER A 70 -11.96 -9.02 2.96
C SER A 70 -11.63 -8.28 4.26
N GLU A 71 -11.93 -8.92 5.39
CA GLU A 71 -11.31 -8.59 6.67
C GLU A 71 -9.80 -8.75 6.49
N LEU A 72 -9.03 -7.73 6.87
CA LEU A 72 -7.57 -7.81 6.84
C LEU A 72 -7.12 -8.77 7.94
N ARG A 73 -7.12 -10.07 7.64
CA ARG A 73 -6.63 -11.11 8.55
C ARG A 73 -5.12 -11.21 8.35
N LEU A 74 -4.37 -11.22 9.45
CA LEU A 74 -2.91 -11.31 9.47
C LEU A 74 -2.45 -12.39 10.48
N ASP A 75 -3.20 -13.48 10.56
CA ASP A 75 -3.00 -14.59 11.50
C ASP A 75 -1.71 -15.39 11.23
N TRP A 76 -1.14 -15.27 10.03
CA TRP A 76 0.14 -15.89 9.66
C TRP A 76 1.38 -15.13 10.15
N ILE A 77 1.23 -13.92 10.70
CA ILE A 77 2.39 -13.14 11.13
C ILE A 77 3.01 -13.81 12.37
N PRO A 78 4.33 -14.09 12.36
CA PRO A 78 4.99 -14.76 13.47
C PRO A 78 5.07 -13.87 14.71
N SER A 79 5.04 -14.47 15.89
CA SER A 79 5.13 -13.76 17.19
C SER A 79 6.44 -13.00 17.40
N SER A 80 7.48 -13.31 16.62
CA SER A 80 8.76 -12.60 16.62
C SER A 80 8.72 -11.25 15.89
N SER A 81 7.63 -10.97 15.17
CA SER A 81 7.43 -9.72 14.42
C SER A 81 6.50 -8.77 15.19
N ALA A 82 6.52 -7.50 14.80
CA ALA A 82 5.57 -6.49 15.25
C ALA A 82 4.64 -6.07 14.11
N VAL A 83 3.43 -5.65 14.45
CA VAL A 83 2.44 -5.08 13.54
C VAL A 83 2.20 -3.64 13.94
N TRP A 84 2.52 -2.71 13.04
CA TRP A 84 2.37 -1.28 13.22
C TRP A 84 1.18 -0.80 12.41
N VAL A 85 0.11 -0.38 13.09
CA VAL A 85 -1.06 0.22 12.47
C VAL A 85 -0.82 1.73 12.39
N LEU A 86 -0.80 2.26 11.17
CA LEU A 86 -0.40 3.64 10.90
C LEU A 86 -1.61 4.56 10.86
N ASP A 87 -1.48 5.70 11.51
CA ASP A 87 -2.40 6.84 11.42
C ASP A 87 -2.01 7.80 10.28
N THR A 88 -2.97 8.61 9.81
CA THR A 88 -2.79 9.64 8.77
C THR A 88 -1.69 10.62 9.16
N ASN A 89 -1.69 11.12 10.39
CA ASN A 89 -0.70 12.10 10.85
C ASN A 89 0.74 11.56 10.81
N VAL A 90 0.91 10.26 11.08
CA VAL A 90 2.23 9.60 10.98
C VAL A 90 2.71 9.60 9.54
N LEU A 91 1.82 9.33 8.59
CA LEU A 91 2.13 9.38 7.16
C LEU A 91 2.36 10.80 6.65
N LEU A 92 1.79 11.83 7.27
CA LEU A 92 2.01 13.22 6.88
C LEU A 92 3.32 13.80 7.43
N HIS A 93 3.72 13.41 8.64
CA HIS A 93 4.83 14.04 9.36
C HIS A 93 6.12 13.21 9.43
N THR A 94 6.01 11.88 9.34
CA THR A 94 7.16 10.96 9.52
C THR A 94 7.31 9.98 8.35
N LEU A 95 6.81 10.35 7.17
CA LEU A 95 6.85 9.51 5.97
C LEU A 95 8.26 9.04 5.62
N GLU A 96 9.26 9.92 5.76
CA GLU A 96 10.66 9.60 5.44
C GLU A 96 11.17 8.41 6.27
N HIS A 97 10.84 8.37 7.56
CA HIS A 97 11.21 7.27 8.46
C HIS A 97 10.48 5.98 8.11
N ILE A 98 9.18 6.05 7.87
CA ILE A 98 8.38 4.90 7.46
C ILE A 98 8.89 4.34 6.12
N GLN A 99 9.25 5.21 5.18
CA GLN A 99 9.85 4.85 3.89
C GLN A 99 11.19 4.15 4.07
N ALA A 100 12.09 4.71 4.88
CA ALA A 100 13.41 4.14 5.12
C ALA A 100 13.32 2.78 5.82
N LEU A 101 12.43 2.65 6.81
CA LEU A 101 12.14 1.40 7.50
C LEU A 101 11.61 0.34 6.54
N CYS A 102 10.64 0.70 5.68
CA CYS A 102 10.09 -0.20 4.68
C CYS A 102 11.15 -0.66 3.68
N LYS A 103 11.93 0.28 3.13
CA LYS A 103 13.02 -0.01 2.17
C LYS A 103 14.09 -0.93 2.75
N ALA A 104 14.48 -0.72 4.01
CA ALA A 104 15.48 -1.55 4.68
C ALA A 104 15.01 -3.01 4.80
N GLN A 105 13.76 -3.24 5.23
CA GLN A 105 13.21 -4.59 5.33
C GLN A 105 13.03 -5.26 3.97
N LEU A 106 12.55 -4.52 2.96
CA LEU A 106 12.42 -5.04 1.60
C LEU A 106 13.77 -5.44 1.00
N HIS A 107 14.83 -4.69 1.31
CA HIS A 107 16.19 -5.05 0.92
C HIS A 107 16.67 -6.34 1.61
N GLU A 108 16.42 -6.50 2.92
CA GLU A 108 16.74 -7.75 3.63
C GLU A 108 15.97 -8.96 3.05
N LEU A 109 14.70 -8.77 2.69
CA LEU A 109 13.85 -9.82 2.11
C LEU A 109 14.26 -10.19 0.69
N SER A 110 14.59 -9.22 -0.16
CA SER A 110 15.00 -9.48 -1.53
C SER A 110 16.31 -10.27 -1.61
N HIS A 111 17.21 -10.05 -0.64
CA HIS A 111 18.46 -10.80 -0.52
C HIS A 111 18.33 -12.10 0.29
N ASN A 112 17.10 -12.48 0.69
CA ASN A 112 16.82 -13.64 1.55
C ASN A 112 17.63 -13.66 2.86
N LEU A 113 17.97 -12.49 3.41
CA LEU A 113 18.67 -12.36 4.69
C LEU A 113 17.73 -12.65 5.87
N VAL A 114 16.43 -12.43 5.67
CA VAL A 114 15.37 -12.70 6.65
C VAL A 114 14.21 -13.42 5.99
N SER A 115 13.57 -14.33 6.74
CA SER A 115 12.39 -15.05 6.26
C SER A 115 11.13 -14.18 6.27
N PHE A 116 10.99 -13.31 7.27
CA PHE A 116 9.82 -12.44 7.45
C PHE A 116 10.25 -11.01 7.84
N PRO A 117 9.43 -9.99 7.51
CA PRO A 117 9.56 -8.66 8.08
C PRO A 117 9.62 -8.68 9.60
N ARG A 118 10.46 -7.83 10.19
CA ARG A 118 10.47 -7.58 11.64
C ARG A 118 9.28 -6.72 12.05
N ILE A 119 8.88 -5.80 11.17
CA ILE A 119 7.75 -4.89 11.36
C ILE A 119 6.88 -4.94 10.11
N TYR A 120 5.63 -5.35 10.29
CA TYR A 120 4.58 -5.24 9.29
C TYR A 120 3.88 -3.90 9.45
N LEU A 121 3.80 -3.12 8.36
CA LEU A 121 3.10 -1.85 8.31
C LEU A 121 1.69 -2.08 7.78
N VAL A 122 0.69 -1.64 8.54
CA VAL A 122 -0.71 -1.72 8.16
C VAL A 122 -1.27 -0.32 8.00
N VAL A 123 -1.83 -0.03 6.82
CA VAL A 123 -2.56 1.21 6.56
C VAL A 123 -4.06 0.91 6.60
N PRO A 124 -4.80 1.45 7.59
CA PRO A 124 -6.25 1.32 7.68
C PRO A 124 -6.96 1.95 6.49
N PHE A 125 -8.16 1.47 6.16
CA PHE A 125 -8.95 2.01 5.05
C PHE A 125 -9.34 3.48 5.29
N VAL A 126 -9.74 3.81 6.53
CA VAL A 126 -10.11 5.18 6.91
C VAL A 126 -8.97 6.18 6.71
N VAL A 127 -7.72 5.73 6.87
CA VAL A 127 -6.52 6.55 6.61
C VAL A 127 -6.35 6.82 5.11
N LEU A 128 -6.68 5.85 4.25
CA LEU A 128 -6.68 6.07 2.79
C LEU A 128 -7.75 7.09 2.40
N GLU A 129 -8.95 6.95 2.94
CA GLU A 129 -10.03 7.91 2.69
C GLU A 129 -9.65 9.31 3.15
N GLU A 130 -9.12 9.47 4.36
CA GLU A 130 -8.65 10.77 4.85
C GLU A 130 -7.59 11.37 3.94
N LEU A 131 -6.58 10.58 3.53
CA LEU A 131 -5.55 11.05 2.61
C LEU A 131 -6.16 11.51 1.28
N ASP A 132 -7.14 10.80 0.73
CA ASP A 132 -7.83 11.20 -0.50
C ASP A 132 -8.56 12.53 -0.35
N HIS A 133 -9.28 12.73 0.76
CA HIS A 133 -9.94 14.02 1.05
C HIS A 133 -8.93 15.16 1.19
N LEU A 134 -7.81 14.93 1.90
CA LEU A 134 -6.75 15.94 2.09
C LEU A 134 -6.03 16.33 0.80
N LYS A 135 -6.05 15.50 -0.26
CA LYS A 135 -5.51 15.88 -1.58
C LYS A 135 -6.35 16.93 -2.28
N LEU A 136 -7.65 16.98 -1.98
CA LEU A 136 -8.64 17.82 -2.64
C LEU A 136 -8.78 19.20 -1.96
N THR A 137 -8.39 19.32 -0.70
CA THR A 137 -8.39 20.61 0.02
C THR A 137 -7.41 21.58 -0.63
N ASN A 138 -7.95 22.61 -1.30
CA ASN A 138 -7.21 23.55 -2.14
C ASN A 138 -7.19 24.96 -1.52
N LYS A 139 -6.00 25.59 -1.49
CA LYS A 139 -5.74 27.05 -1.42
C LYS A 139 -6.35 27.85 -0.25
N GLN A 140 -6.03 27.47 0.98
CA GLN A 140 -5.77 28.47 2.03
C GLN A 140 -4.32 28.27 2.48
N ASP A 141 -3.57 29.34 2.70
CA ASP A 141 -2.08 29.38 2.66
C ASP A 141 -1.33 28.36 3.54
N ASN A 142 -2.00 27.70 4.51
CA ASN A 142 -1.43 26.61 5.31
C ASN A 142 -1.77 25.18 4.81
N GLY A 143 -2.80 25.01 3.97
CA GLY A 143 -3.26 23.71 3.47
C GLY A 143 -2.44 23.13 2.31
N THR A 144 -1.61 23.95 1.66
CA THR A 144 -0.78 23.55 0.51
C THR A 144 0.24 22.49 0.87
N HIS A 145 0.84 22.59 2.06
CA HIS A 145 1.81 21.61 2.55
C HIS A 145 1.14 20.27 2.89
N ILE A 146 -0.03 20.31 3.54
CA ILE A 146 -0.78 19.10 3.90
C ILE A 146 -1.24 18.35 2.64
N ALA A 147 -1.75 19.07 1.63
CA ALA A 147 -2.17 18.47 0.37
C ALA A 147 -0.98 17.90 -0.43
N ALA A 148 0.21 18.49 -0.34
CA ALA A 148 1.42 17.93 -0.94
C ALA A 148 1.86 16.65 -0.20
N SER A 149 1.93 16.70 1.14
CA SER A 149 2.25 15.55 1.99
C SER A 149 1.27 14.38 1.77
N SER A 150 -0.03 14.65 1.64
CA SER A 150 -1.02 13.59 1.41
C SER A 150 -0.86 12.92 0.04
N ARG A 151 -0.56 13.70 -1.01
CA ARG A 151 -0.22 13.14 -2.33
C ARG A 151 1.05 12.30 -2.27
N SER A 152 2.09 12.79 -1.59
CA SER A 152 3.34 12.04 -1.39
C SER A 152 3.12 10.74 -0.63
N ALA A 153 2.33 10.75 0.44
CA ALA A 153 1.99 9.57 1.22
C ALA A 153 1.23 8.53 0.40
N SER A 154 0.16 8.94 -0.30
CA SER A 154 -0.59 7.99 -1.13
C SER A 154 0.21 7.47 -2.33
N HIS A 155 1.02 8.31 -2.97
CA HIS A 155 1.92 7.86 -4.02
C HIS A 155 2.91 6.82 -3.50
N TRP A 156 3.47 7.05 -2.30
CA TRP A 156 4.34 6.07 -1.65
C TRP A 156 3.63 4.75 -1.35
N ILE A 157 2.41 4.78 -0.80
CA ILE A 157 1.62 3.57 -0.52
C ILE A 157 1.42 2.75 -1.81
N LEU A 158 0.91 3.40 -2.87
CA LEU A 158 0.64 2.73 -4.15
C LEU A 158 1.92 2.19 -4.79
N SER A 159 2.97 3.02 -4.86
CA SER A 159 4.27 2.64 -5.43
C SER A 159 4.89 1.47 -4.65
N THR A 160 4.75 1.45 -3.32
CA THR A 160 5.29 0.37 -2.48
C THR A 160 4.52 -0.92 -2.67
N VAL A 161 3.18 -0.89 -2.69
CA VAL A 161 2.36 -2.08 -2.99
C VAL A 161 2.71 -2.66 -4.36
N GLN A 162 2.82 -1.81 -5.40
CA GLN A 162 3.26 -2.24 -6.73
C GLN A 162 4.69 -2.81 -6.70
N SER A 163 5.62 -2.15 -6.02
CA SER A 163 7.00 -2.61 -5.91
C SER A 163 7.08 -3.99 -5.25
N GLN A 164 6.35 -4.23 -4.15
CA GLN A 164 6.31 -5.54 -3.49
C GLN A 164 5.70 -6.62 -4.38
N LYS A 165 4.66 -6.29 -5.16
CA LYS A 165 4.01 -7.23 -6.08
C LYS A 165 4.93 -7.71 -7.20
N TYR A 166 5.78 -6.82 -7.72
CA TYR A 166 6.70 -7.14 -8.82
C TYR A 166 8.14 -7.42 -8.37
N MET A 167 8.42 -7.30 -7.07
CA MET A 167 9.73 -7.59 -6.49
C MET A 167 10.10 -9.05 -6.68
N ARG A 168 11.35 -9.26 -7.12
CA ARG A 168 11.98 -10.58 -7.21
C ARG A 168 13.05 -10.70 -6.14
N THR A 169 13.10 -11.87 -5.51
CA THR A 169 14.20 -12.23 -4.61
C THR A 169 15.46 -12.54 -5.42
N ILE A 170 16.59 -12.70 -4.73
CA ILE A 170 17.85 -13.14 -5.34
C ILE A 170 17.72 -14.49 -6.07
N SER A 171 16.76 -15.32 -5.65
CA SER A 171 16.40 -16.59 -6.30
C SER A 171 15.50 -16.42 -7.53
N GLN A 172 15.17 -15.18 -7.94
CA GLN A 172 14.22 -14.83 -9.00
C GLN A 172 12.74 -15.17 -8.72
N ASP A 173 12.43 -15.65 -7.51
CA ASP A 173 11.07 -15.89 -7.07
C ASP A 173 10.34 -14.57 -6.77
N ALA A 174 9.04 -14.53 -7.06
CA ALA A 174 8.19 -13.41 -6.65
C ALA A 174 8.07 -13.35 -5.13
N LEU A 175 8.05 -12.14 -4.56
CA LEU A 175 7.86 -11.97 -3.12
C LEU A 175 6.44 -12.38 -2.71
N HIS A 176 6.34 -13.45 -1.93
CA HIS A 176 5.07 -13.96 -1.41
C HIS A 176 4.32 -12.89 -0.60
N PRO A 177 2.98 -12.73 -0.73
CA PRO A 177 2.20 -11.71 -0.01
C PRO A 177 2.37 -11.72 1.52
N HIS A 178 2.56 -12.88 2.14
CA HIS A 178 2.82 -12.99 3.59
C HIS A 178 4.16 -12.37 4.03
N ARG A 179 5.05 -12.10 3.08
CA ARG A 179 6.35 -11.45 3.30
C ARG A 179 6.33 -9.97 2.90
N TRP A 180 5.17 -9.43 2.48
CA TRP A 180 5.07 -8.00 2.23
C TRP A 180 5.27 -7.24 3.54
N VAL A 181 5.98 -6.12 3.46
CA VAL A 181 6.22 -5.22 4.57
C VAL A 181 5.03 -4.28 4.76
N LEU A 182 4.42 -3.82 3.67
CA LEU A 182 3.26 -2.92 3.69
C LEU A 182 1.98 -3.66 3.25
N HIS A 183 0.98 -3.64 4.14
CA HIS A 183 -0.38 -4.12 3.92
C HIS A 183 -1.37 -2.96 4.00
N VAL A 184 -2.37 -2.98 3.14
CA VAL A 184 -3.36 -1.91 3.01
C VAL A 184 -4.74 -2.53 3.11
N GLN A 185 -5.57 -2.00 4.00
CA GLN A 185 -6.97 -2.40 4.10
C GLN A 185 -7.75 -1.76 2.95
N THR A 186 -8.40 -2.57 2.12
CA THR A 186 -9.14 -2.10 0.93
C THR A 186 -10.63 -1.87 1.17
N MET A 187 -11.17 -2.35 2.29
CA MET A 187 -12.58 -2.24 2.67
C MET A 187 -12.71 -2.12 4.19
N LEU A 188 -13.72 -1.39 4.68
CA LEU A 188 -14.03 -1.36 6.11
C LEU A 188 -14.54 -2.73 6.58
N SER A 189 -13.90 -3.29 7.62
CA SER A 189 -14.39 -4.50 8.31
C SER A 189 -15.52 -4.18 9.30
N VAL A 190 -15.61 -2.94 9.78
CA VAL A 190 -16.59 -2.50 10.78
C VAL A 190 -17.50 -1.43 10.16
N PRO A 191 -18.85 -1.55 10.24
CA PRO A 191 -19.75 -0.49 9.79
C PRO A 191 -19.52 0.78 10.62
N SER A 192 -18.95 1.80 9.97
CA SER A 192 -18.42 3.04 10.54
C SER A 192 -19.46 4.11 10.88
N ARG A 193 -20.77 3.80 10.83
CA ARG A 193 -21.81 4.84 10.77
C ARG A 193 -21.86 5.79 11.99
N ASP A 194 -21.28 5.39 13.13
CA ASP A 194 -21.23 6.21 14.35
C ASP A 194 -19.83 6.31 14.98
N LEU A 195 -18.78 5.78 14.34
CA LEU A 195 -17.43 5.77 14.90
C LEU A 195 -16.58 6.89 14.28
N THR A 196 -15.86 7.61 15.12
CA THR A 196 -14.79 8.51 14.67
C THR A 196 -13.67 7.71 13.99
N ASN A 197 -12.85 8.36 13.18
CA ASN A 197 -11.74 7.72 12.50
C ASN A 197 -10.75 7.07 13.49
N ASP A 198 -10.41 7.76 14.58
CA ASP A 198 -9.58 7.22 15.67
C ASP A 198 -10.11 5.89 16.22
N LEU A 199 -11.40 5.85 16.59
CA LEU A 199 -12.06 4.65 17.08
C LEU A 199 -12.08 3.52 16.03
N THR A 200 -12.19 3.86 14.75
CA THR A 200 -12.13 2.88 13.66
C THR A 200 -10.73 2.26 13.55
N ILE A 201 -9.68 3.07 13.66
CA ILE A 201 -8.28 2.59 13.68
C ILE A 201 -8.02 1.72 14.92
N VAL A 202 -8.49 2.15 16.09
CA VAL A 202 -8.35 1.40 17.35
C VAL A 202 -9.11 0.07 17.29
N ALA A 203 -10.31 0.05 16.70
CA ALA A 203 -11.08 -1.18 16.49
C ALA A 203 -10.34 -2.18 15.58
N LEU A 204 -9.70 -1.69 14.50
CA LEU A 204 -8.83 -2.53 13.66
C LEU A 204 -7.66 -3.09 14.47
N CYS A 205 -7.01 -2.28 15.31
CA CYS A 205 -5.93 -2.75 16.17
C CYS A 205 -6.42 -3.87 17.11
N ALA A 206 -7.61 -3.73 17.71
CA ALA A 206 -8.21 -4.75 18.56
C ALA A 206 -8.55 -6.05 17.79
N GLU A 207 -9.00 -5.93 16.55
CA GLU A 207 -9.24 -7.07 15.65
C GLU A 207 -7.95 -7.81 15.31
N LEU A 208 -6.90 -7.07 14.94
CA LEU A 208 -5.57 -7.62 14.67
C LEU A 208 -4.97 -8.27 15.92
N LEU A 209 -5.11 -7.66 17.09
CA LEU A 209 -4.59 -8.22 18.34
C LEU A 209 -5.27 -9.56 18.71
N ARG A 210 -6.56 -9.72 18.38
CA ARG A 210 -7.30 -10.97 18.60
C ARG A 210 -6.95 -12.06 17.59
N SER A 211 -6.58 -11.70 16.37
CA SER A 211 -6.35 -12.63 15.27
C SER A 211 -4.88 -12.98 15.05
N CYS A 212 -3.96 -12.11 15.44
CA CYS A 212 -2.53 -12.24 15.23
C CYS A 212 -1.80 -12.69 16.49
N GLN A 213 -0.71 -13.45 16.34
CA GLN A 213 0.16 -13.85 17.44
C GLN A 213 1.29 -12.83 17.71
N ALA A 214 1.41 -11.81 16.87
CA ALA A 214 2.41 -10.76 16.96
C ALA A 214 1.97 -9.62 17.88
N GLN A 215 2.95 -8.82 18.30
CA GLN A 215 2.67 -7.57 19.02
C GLN A 215 2.02 -6.57 18.06
N VAL A 216 0.80 -6.12 18.38
CA VAL A 216 0.11 -5.06 17.63
C VAL A 216 0.32 -3.72 18.35
N MET A 217 0.76 -2.71 17.60
CA MET A 217 0.99 -1.36 18.09
C MET A 217 0.30 -0.32 17.20
N LEU A 218 -0.41 0.61 17.83
CA LEU A 218 -0.89 1.82 17.17
C LEU A 218 0.25 2.85 17.08
N ILE A 219 0.55 3.31 15.87
CA ILE A 219 1.50 4.40 15.65
C ILE A 219 0.67 5.65 15.37
N SER A 220 0.59 6.54 16.37
CA SER A 220 -0.17 7.79 16.27
C SER A 220 0.42 8.84 17.20
N ASP A 221 0.42 10.11 16.75
CA ASP A 221 0.75 11.25 17.61
C ASP A 221 -0.50 11.87 18.25
N ASP A 222 -1.70 11.45 17.84
CA ASP A 222 -2.95 11.94 18.44
C ASP A 222 -3.12 11.38 19.86
N THR A 223 -3.39 12.26 20.80
CA THR A 223 -3.62 11.89 22.19
C THR A 223 -4.97 11.16 22.35
N ASN A 224 -5.98 11.50 21.56
CA ASN A 224 -7.29 10.84 21.63
C ASN A 224 -7.19 9.38 21.16
N ALA A 225 -6.60 9.15 19.99
CA ALA A 225 -6.38 7.80 19.45
C ALA A 225 -5.55 6.94 20.43
N ARG A 226 -4.47 7.49 21.00
CA ARG A 226 -3.65 6.78 21.99
C ARG A 226 -4.39 6.49 23.30
N THR A 227 -5.22 7.42 23.78
CA THR A 227 -6.04 7.21 24.99
C THR A 227 -7.05 6.09 24.76
N HIS A 228 -7.72 6.07 23.61
CA HIS A 228 -8.64 4.99 23.26
C HIS A 228 -7.93 3.64 23.10
N ALA A 229 -6.73 3.62 22.51
CA ALA A 229 -5.91 2.42 22.42
C ALA A 229 -5.54 1.88 23.82
N GLU A 230 -5.12 2.76 24.74
CA GLU A 230 -4.77 2.39 26.11
C GLU A 230 -5.96 1.77 26.86
N ILE A 231 -7.16 2.35 26.73
CA ILE A 231 -8.41 1.80 27.30
C ILE A 231 -8.66 0.36 26.79
N MET A 232 -8.30 0.07 25.55
CA MET A 232 -8.44 -1.26 24.94
C MET A 232 -7.21 -2.17 25.16
N ASN A 233 -6.25 -1.77 26.00
CA ASN A 233 -4.98 -2.48 26.24
C ASN A 233 -4.14 -2.69 24.97
N ILE A 234 -4.20 -1.73 24.05
CA ILE A 234 -3.43 -1.72 22.81
C ILE A 234 -2.21 -0.81 23.03
N ALA A 235 -1.02 -1.36 22.80
CA ALA A 235 0.22 -0.59 22.86
C ALA A 235 0.18 0.53 21.80
N SER A 236 0.56 1.74 22.18
CA SER A 236 0.62 2.86 21.24
C SER A 236 1.88 3.69 21.42
N ILE A 237 2.38 4.26 20.33
CA ILE A 237 3.61 5.07 20.34
C ILE A 237 3.43 6.33 19.49
N SER A 238 4.02 7.43 19.95
CA SER A 238 4.27 8.61 19.11
C SER A 238 5.63 8.47 18.45
N LEU A 239 5.65 8.18 17.15
CA LEU A 239 6.89 8.02 16.39
C LEU A 239 7.79 9.27 16.46
N PRO A 240 7.28 10.52 16.34
CA PRO A 240 8.11 11.71 16.53
C PRO A 240 8.82 11.75 17.90
N ARG A 241 8.14 11.38 19.00
CA ARG A 241 8.73 11.34 20.34
C ARG A 241 9.81 10.27 20.46
N VAL A 242 9.55 9.07 19.94
CA VAL A 242 10.53 7.97 19.92
C VAL A 242 11.78 8.39 19.15
N LEU A 243 11.62 8.98 17.96
CA LEU A 243 12.74 9.49 17.15
C LEU A 243 13.51 10.60 17.87
N GLN A 244 12.82 11.50 18.58
CA GLN A 244 13.47 12.54 19.38
C GLN A 244 14.29 11.93 20.53
N ASN A 245 13.79 10.89 21.19
CA ASN A 245 14.50 10.21 22.27
C ASN A 245 15.73 9.45 21.74
N ILE A 246 15.62 8.81 20.57
CA ILE A 246 16.78 8.20 19.88
C ILE A 246 17.85 9.26 19.59
N ARG A 247 17.47 10.42 19.03
CA ARG A 247 18.39 11.54 18.75
C ARG A 247 19.09 12.04 20.00
N LYS A 248 18.34 12.23 21.09
CA LYS A 248 18.88 12.68 22.38
C LYS A 248 19.87 11.68 22.97
N ALA A 249 19.56 10.40 22.89
CA ALA A 249 20.43 9.34 23.42
C ALA A 249 21.71 9.17 22.57
N ALA A 250 21.61 9.29 21.25
CA ALA A 250 22.72 9.09 20.32
C ALA A 250 23.60 10.35 20.12
N GLY A 251 23.11 11.55 20.48
CA GLY A 251 23.80 12.83 20.30
C GLY A 251 23.80 13.36 18.86
N SER A 252 24.06 12.50 17.89
CA SER A 252 23.76 12.71 16.47
C SER A 252 23.26 11.38 15.86
N SER A 253 22.18 11.42 15.10
CA SER A 253 21.64 10.22 14.46
C SER A 253 21.37 10.48 12.99
N SER A 254 21.86 9.55 12.16
CA SER A 254 21.44 9.45 10.77
C SER A 254 20.11 8.70 10.69
N LEU A 255 19.36 8.89 9.60
CA LEU A 255 18.14 8.15 9.31
C LEU A 255 18.36 6.62 9.40
N HIS A 256 19.51 6.14 8.93
CA HIS A 256 19.87 4.73 9.03
C HIS A 256 19.99 4.24 10.48
N ASN A 257 20.67 5.00 11.35
CA ASN A 257 20.78 4.67 12.77
C ASN A 257 19.39 4.69 13.43
N GLU A 258 18.58 5.71 13.15
CA GLU A 258 17.21 5.80 13.69
C GLU A 258 16.37 4.58 13.31
N VAL A 259 16.43 4.13 12.05
CA VAL A 259 15.73 2.91 11.60
C VAL A 259 16.26 1.65 12.30
N GLN A 260 17.58 1.53 12.50
CA GLN A 260 18.15 0.39 13.24
C GLN A 260 17.65 0.35 14.69
N GLN A 261 17.58 1.52 15.34
CA GLN A 261 17.04 1.62 16.71
C GLN A 261 15.55 1.28 16.75
N LEU A 262 14.76 1.71 15.75
CA LEU A 262 13.35 1.31 15.65
C LEU A 262 13.18 -0.21 15.54
N PHE A 263 14.02 -0.90 14.77
CA PHE A 263 13.98 -2.37 14.71
C PHE A 263 14.33 -3.03 16.05
N PHE A 264 15.29 -2.47 16.78
CA PHE A 264 15.64 -2.98 18.10
C PHE A 264 14.49 -2.78 19.09
N LEU A 265 13.86 -1.61 19.09
CA LEU A 265 12.75 -1.28 19.97
C LEU A 265 11.48 -2.06 19.65
N SER A 266 11.26 -2.43 18.39
CA SER A 266 10.11 -3.23 17.97
C SER A 266 10.22 -4.72 18.32
N LEU A 267 11.35 -5.17 18.88
CA LEU A 267 11.47 -6.55 19.35
C LEU A 267 10.49 -6.78 20.52
N PRO A 268 9.83 -7.96 20.59
CA PRO A 268 8.86 -8.25 21.65
C PRO A 268 9.40 -8.03 23.07
N GLU A 269 10.68 -8.32 23.29
CA GLU A 269 11.38 -8.13 24.56
C GLU A 269 11.47 -6.66 24.97
N ASN A 270 11.56 -5.75 24.00
CA ASN A 270 11.76 -4.32 24.18
C ASN A 270 10.48 -3.50 24.08
N GLY A 271 9.33 -4.13 23.81
CA GLY A 271 8.05 -3.43 23.63
C GLY A 271 7.62 -2.57 24.83
N HIS A 272 8.08 -2.90 26.04
CA HIS A 272 7.84 -2.08 27.24
C HIS A 272 8.58 -0.74 27.22
N LEU A 273 9.72 -0.64 26.52
CA LEU A 273 10.49 0.60 26.39
C LEU A 273 9.80 1.61 25.46
N LEU A 274 8.98 1.12 24.53
CA LEU A 274 8.23 1.93 23.58
C LEU A 274 6.95 2.56 24.16
N THR A 275 6.36 1.92 25.17
CA THR A 275 5.07 2.33 25.76
C THR A 275 5.23 3.26 26.97
N GLN A 276 6.44 3.43 27.51
CA GLN A 276 6.74 4.31 28.64
C GLN A 276 7.31 5.68 28.24
N SER A 277 7.37 6.00 26.94
CA SER A 277 8.01 7.21 26.39
C SER A 277 7.06 8.28 25.85
#